data_AF-A0A317JZT4-F1
#
_entry.id   AF-A0A317JZT4-F1
#
_cell.length_a   1.000
_cell.length_b   1.000
_cell.length_c   1.000
_cell.angle_alpha   90.00
_cell.angle_beta   90.00
_cell.angle_gamma   90.00
#
_symmetry.space_group_name_H-M   'P 1'
#
loop_
_entity.id
_entity.type
_entity.pdbx_description
1 polymer ?
#
loop_
_entity_poly.entity_id
_entity_poly.type
_entity_poly.pdbx_seq_one_letter_code
_entity_poly.pdbx_strand_id
1 'polypeptide(L)'
;MMARVGSEDITVDRQFNGFRQVWSQHPNGVFHGPYAVYWESGPILCMEGQYVDGSQEGLWTYWDRDGRITHQAIFKNDAEAKRRTAPPWLGGMADQR
;
A
#
# COMPACT_ATOMS: atom_id res chain seq x y z
N MET A 1 29.23 19.72 -13.96
CA MET A 1 27.80 19.95 -14.25
C MET A 1 27.11 18.61 -14.15
N MET A 2 26.38 18.34 -13.06
CA MET A 2 25.59 17.11 -12.87
C MET A 2 24.17 17.56 -12.45
N ALA A 3 23.17 16.92 -13.04
CA ALA A 3 21.81 17.38 -13.24
C ALA A 3 21.03 17.80 -11.98
N ARG A 4 20.27 18.90 -12.09
CA ARG A 4 19.13 19.21 -11.21
C ARG A 4 17.88 18.57 -11.80
N VAL A 5 17.33 17.54 -11.16
CA VAL A 5 15.91 17.12 -11.19
C VAL A 5 15.77 16.16 -9.99
N GLY A 6 14.92 16.30 -8.97
CA GLY A 6 13.75 17.13 -8.78
C GLY A 6 12.64 16.30 -8.11
N SER A 7 12.82 15.89 -6.85
CA SER A 7 11.76 15.53 -5.87
C SER A 7 12.43 15.01 -4.58
N GLU A 8 12.47 15.82 -3.53
CA GLU A 8 12.98 15.44 -2.21
C GLU A 8 11.90 14.67 -1.44
N ASP A 9 11.43 13.56 -1.99
CA ASP A 9 10.44 12.73 -1.31
C ASP A 9 11.08 12.11 -0.05
N ILE A 10 10.48 12.37 1.10
CA ILE A 10 10.90 11.83 2.39
C ILE A 10 10.14 10.52 2.61
N THR A 11 10.89 9.42 2.71
CA THR A 11 10.33 8.16 3.19
C THR A 11 10.28 8.18 4.72
N VAL A 12 9.10 7.96 5.27
CA VAL A 12 8.86 7.88 6.70
C VAL A 12 8.47 6.45 7.03
N ASP A 13 9.16 5.85 8.01
CA ASP A 13 8.74 4.62 8.66
C ASP A 13 8.24 4.94 10.08
N ARG A 14 7.03 4.51 10.40
CA ARG A 14 6.41 4.72 11.71
C ARG A 14 5.77 3.45 12.19
N GLN A 15 6.04 3.09 13.43
CA GLN A 15 5.34 2.00 14.10
C GLN A 15 4.30 2.60 15.05
N PHE A 16 3.03 2.28 14.83
CA PHE A 16 1.91 2.80 15.63
C PHE A 16 0.86 1.72 15.88
N ASN A 17 0.47 1.55 17.15
CA ASN A 17 -0.56 0.61 17.57
C ASN A 17 -0.32 -0.83 17.11
N GLY A 18 0.95 -1.26 17.10
CA GLY A 18 1.37 -2.56 16.60
C GLY A 18 1.53 -2.69 15.09
N PHE A 19 1.11 -1.68 14.32
CA PHE A 19 1.29 -1.68 12.87
C PHE A 19 2.57 -0.95 12.49
N ARG A 20 3.33 -1.51 11.56
CA ARG A 20 4.42 -0.78 10.91
C ARG A 20 3.87 -0.15 9.64
N GLN A 21 3.95 1.16 9.54
CA GLN A 21 3.53 1.96 8.40
C GLN A 21 4.75 2.58 7.74
N VAL A 22 4.84 2.51 6.42
CA VAL A 22 5.92 3.09 5.63
C VAL A 22 5.27 3.87 4.51
N TRP A 23 5.63 5.15 4.36
CA TRP A 23 5.11 5.97 3.28
C TRP A 23 6.13 6.96 2.76
N SER A 24 5.89 7.47 1.57
CA SER A 24 6.64 8.61 1.04
C SER A 24 5.77 9.87 1.06
N GLN A 25 6.41 11.00 1.36
CA GLN A 25 5.76 12.31 1.40
C GLN A 25 6.71 13.39 0.88
N HIS A 26 6.14 14.46 0.36
CA HIS A 26 6.88 15.67 0.05
C HIS A 26 7.42 16.36 1.31
N PRO A 27 8.42 17.25 1.18
CA PRO A 27 8.95 18.06 2.29
C PRO A 27 7.89 18.94 2.98
N ASN A 28 6.80 19.25 2.28
CA ASN A 28 5.67 20.03 2.80
C ASN A 28 4.66 19.20 3.62
N GLY A 29 4.85 17.89 3.74
CA GLY A 29 3.95 16.99 4.48
C GLY A 29 2.86 16.33 3.66
N VAL A 30 2.81 16.54 2.34
CA VAL A 30 1.82 15.93 1.46
C VAL A 30 2.26 14.51 1.07
N PHE A 31 1.40 13.50 1.27
CA PHE A 31 1.72 12.13 0.87
C PHE A 31 1.93 12.01 -0.64
N HIS A 32 3.06 11.47 -1.05
CA HIS A 32 3.39 11.30 -2.46
C HIS A 32 4.40 10.16 -2.60
N GLY A 33 4.04 9.17 -3.41
CA GLY A 33 4.79 7.94 -3.62
C GLY A 33 4.21 6.74 -2.87
N PRO A 34 5.01 5.69 -2.65
CA PRO A 34 4.54 4.41 -2.13
C PRO A 34 4.06 4.51 -0.67
N TYR A 35 3.03 3.73 -0.35
CA TYR A 35 2.47 3.56 0.99
C TYR A 35 2.27 2.08 1.28
N ALA A 36 2.76 1.61 2.42
CA ALA A 36 2.66 0.22 2.85
C ALA A 36 2.42 0.14 4.35
N VAL A 37 1.56 -0.78 4.77
CA VAL A 37 1.30 -1.11 6.17
C VAL A 37 1.55 -2.58 6.35
N TYR A 38 2.19 -2.94 7.45
CA TYR A 38 2.48 -4.31 7.86
C TYR A 38 1.79 -4.62 9.18
N TRP A 39 1.32 -5.86 9.33
CA TRP A 39 0.73 -6.36 10.57
C TRP A 39 1.79 -6.52 11.67
N GLU A 40 1.40 -6.41 12.94
CA GLU A 40 2.31 -6.63 14.09
C GLU A 40 2.91 -8.05 14.10
N SER A 41 2.14 -9.02 13.60
CA SER A 41 2.50 -10.45 13.65
C SER A 41 3.69 -10.83 12.76
N GLY A 42 4.27 -9.93 11.95
CA GLY A 42 5.47 -10.22 11.17
C GLY A 42 5.62 -9.40 9.88
N PRO A 43 6.37 -9.87 8.87
CA PRO A 43 6.61 -9.15 7.62
C PRO A 43 5.39 -9.16 6.66
N ILE A 44 4.20 -9.46 7.18
CA ILE A 44 2.98 -9.60 6.37
C ILE A 44 2.40 -8.22 6.11
N LEU A 45 2.26 -7.88 4.82
CA LEU A 45 1.59 -6.66 4.40
C LEU A 45 0.12 -6.72 4.79
N CYS A 46 -0.39 -5.63 5.33
CA CYS A 46 -1.80 -5.38 5.59
C CYS A 46 -2.43 -4.64 4.41
N MET A 47 -1.74 -3.61 3.92
CA MET A 47 -2.11 -2.92 2.69
C MET A 47 -0.89 -2.29 2.01
N GLU A 48 -0.94 -2.17 0.69
CA GLU A 48 0.04 -1.44 -0.11
C GLU A 48 -0.70 -0.63 -1.16
N GLY A 49 -0.10 0.49 -1.54
CA GLY A 49 -0.58 1.35 -2.60
C GLY A 49 0.38 2.51 -2.82
N GLN A 50 -0.13 3.55 -3.47
CA GLN A 50 0.59 4.79 -3.65
C GLN A 50 -0.35 5.97 -3.46
N TYR A 51 0.22 7.06 -2.95
CA TYR A 51 -0.42 8.36 -2.91
C TYR A 51 0.20 9.26 -3.97
N VAL A 52 -0.62 10.10 -4.58
CA VAL A 52 -0.17 11.16 -5.47
C VAL A 52 -0.84 12.44 -4.99
N ASP A 53 -0.01 13.38 -4.50
CA ASP A 53 -0.46 14.70 -4.04
C ASP A 53 -1.53 14.63 -2.93
N GLY A 54 -1.34 13.69 -2.00
CA GLY A 54 -2.22 13.45 -0.86
C GLY A 54 -3.41 12.55 -1.15
N SER A 55 -3.63 12.14 -2.40
CA SER A 55 -4.77 11.31 -2.79
C SER A 55 -4.36 9.89 -3.16
N GLN A 56 -5.19 8.88 -2.85
CA GLN A 56 -4.92 7.51 -3.26
C GLN A 56 -4.94 7.39 -4.78
N GLU A 57 -3.89 6.77 -5.33
CA GLU A 57 -3.78 6.56 -6.78
C GLU A 57 -3.22 5.16 -7.06
N GLY A 58 -3.49 4.62 -8.26
CA GLY A 58 -2.97 3.34 -8.71
C GLY A 58 -3.61 2.13 -8.04
N LEU A 59 -2.91 0.99 -8.06
CA LEU A 59 -3.39 -0.27 -7.50
C LEU A 59 -3.14 -0.30 -5.99
N TRP A 60 -4.23 -0.48 -5.25
CA TRP A 60 -4.24 -0.78 -3.84
C TRP A 60 -4.50 -2.26 -3.62
N THR A 61 -3.68 -2.88 -2.79
CA THR A 61 -3.81 -4.29 -2.41
C THR A 61 -3.93 -4.38 -0.91
N TYR A 62 -4.85 -5.23 -0.44
CA TYR A 62 -5.07 -5.52 0.96
C TYR A 62 -4.92 -7.02 1.17
N TRP A 63 -4.28 -7.39 2.28
CA TRP A 63 -4.10 -8.78 2.66
C TRP A 63 -4.59 -9.04 4.08
N ASP A 64 -4.98 -10.29 4.32
CA ASP A 64 -5.33 -10.80 5.65
C ASP A 64 -4.07 -11.07 6.49
N ARG A 65 -4.27 -11.44 7.76
CA ARG A 65 -3.18 -11.83 8.70
C ARG A 65 -2.41 -13.07 8.25
N ASP A 66 -2.95 -13.86 7.32
CA ASP A 66 -2.25 -14.99 6.69
C ASP A 66 -1.39 -14.56 5.47
N GLY A 67 -1.46 -13.29 5.05
CA GLY A 67 -0.78 -12.79 3.85
C GLY A 67 -1.49 -13.15 2.54
N ARG A 68 -2.75 -13.59 2.60
CA ARG A 68 -3.60 -13.79 1.44
C ARG A 68 -4.24 -12.48 1.01
N ILE A 69 -4.22 -12.19 -0.30
CA ILE A 69 -4.89 -11.01 -0.84
C ILE A 69 -6.40 -11.17 -0.65
N THR A 70 -7.01 -10.24 0.09
CA THR A 70 -8.46 -10.22 0.33
C THR A 70 -9.16 -9.26 -0.63
N HIS A 71 -8.48 -8.17 -0.96
CA HIS A 71 -9.06 -7.09 -1.75
C HIS A 71 -8.00 -6.40 -2.60
N GLN A 72 -8.35 -6.08 -3.84
CA GLN A 72 -7.57 -5.18 -4.68
C GLN A 72 -8.50 -4.17 -5.32
N ALA A 73 -8.08 -2.92 -5.40
CA ALA A 73 -8.84 -1.88 -6.06
C ALA A 73 -7.90 -0.88 -6.72
N ILE A 74 -8.30 -0.34 -7.85
CA ILE A 74 -7.57 0.74 -8.51
C ILE A 74 -8.23 2.04 -8.07
N PHE A 75 -7.47 2.92 -7.44
CA PHE A 75 -7.91 4.25 -7.04
C PHE A 75 -7.35 5.30 -8.00
N LYS A 76 -8.11 6.37 -8.20
CA LYS A 76 -7.69 7.55 -8.95
C LYS A 76 -8.22 8.78 -8.23
N ASN A 77 -7.32 9.57 -7.65
CA ASN A 77 -7.68 10.75 -6.87
C ASN A 77 -8.70 10.42 -5.76
N ASP A 78 -8.39 9.41 -4.93
CA ASP A 78 -9.24 8.93 -3.83
C ASP A 78 -10.55 8.21 -4.25
N ALA A 79 -10.91 8.28 -5.54
CA ALA A 79 -12.07 7.55 -6.08
C ALA A 79 -11.69 6.13 -6.49
N GLU A 80 -12.45 5.13 -6.03
CA GLU A 80 -12.32 3.75 -6.52
C GLU A 80 -12.73 3.70 -8.00
N ALA A 81 -11.76 3.51 -8.88
CA ALA A 81 -11.98 3.39 -10.32
C ALA A 81 -12.37 1.96 -10.72
N LYS A 82 -11.82 0.94 -10.05
CA LYS A 82 -12.12 -0.46 -10.36
C LYS A 82 -11.77 -1.40 -9.21
N ARG A 83 -12.77 -2.11 -8.67
CA ARG A 83 -12.54 -3.27 -7.80
C ARG A 83 -12.01 -4.48 -8.57
N ARG A 84 -10.96 -5.10 -8.05
CA ARG A 84 -10.46 -6.42 -8.43
C ARG A 84 -10.61 -7.33 -7.21
N THR A 85 -11.59 -8.21 -7.25
CA THR A 85 -11.67 -9.25 -6.22
C THR A 85 -10.51 -10.21 -6.44
N ALA A 86 -9.80 -10.56 -5.36
CA ALA A 86 -8.83 -11.63 -5.43
C ALA A 86 -9.53 -12.89 -5.94
N PRO A 87 -8.96 -13.61 -6.91
CA PRO A 87 -9.55 -14.85 -7.35
C PRO A 87 -9.72 -15.83 -6.16
N PRO A 88 -10.80 -16.64 -6.12
CA PRO A 88 -11.08 -17.51 -4.99
C PRO A 88 -9.95 -18.52 -4.71
N TRP A 89 -9.13 -18.86 -5.71
CA TRP A 89 -7.94 -19.70 -5.57
C TRP A 89 -6.74 -19.04 -4.87
N LEU A 90 -6.70 -17.71 -4.75
CA LEU A 90 -5.71 -16.98 -3.93
C LEU A 90 -6.10 -16.94 -2.44
N GLY A 91 -7.35 -17.28 -2.11
CA GLY A 91 -7.90 -17.30 -0.76
C GLY A 91 -8.03 -18.68 -0.11
N GLY A 92 -7.82 -19.77 -0.86
CA GLY A 92 -8.09 -21.13 -0.40
C GLY A 92 -7.10 -22.14 -0.92
N MET A 93 -6.01 -22.34 -0.19
CA MET A 93 -5.39 -23.67 -0.09
C MET A 93 -6.01 -24.35 1.13
N ALA A 94 -7.28 -24.70 1.04
CA ALA A 94 -7.90 -25.62 1.97
C ALA A 94 -8.66 -26.65 1.13
N ASP A 95 -8.15 -27.87 1.22
CA ASP A 95 -8.72 -29.13 0.76
C ASP A 95 -8.76 -29.42 -0.74
N GLN A 96 -7.83 -30.29 -1.16
CA GLN A 96 -8.27 -31.55 -1.76
C GLN A 96 -7.19 -32.61 -1.51
N ARG A 97 -7.37 -33.44 -0.48
CA ARG A 97 -7.14 -34.91 -0.44
C ARG A 97 -7.42 -35.49 0.93
#